data_AF-A0AAU1ZY03-F1
#
_entry.id   AF-A0AAU1ZY03-F1
#
_cell.length_a   1.000
_cell.length_b   1.000
_cell.length_c   1.000
_cell.angle_alpha   90.00
_cell.angle_beta   90.00
_cell.angle_gamma   90.00
#
_symmetry.space_group_name_H-M   'P 1'
#
loop_
_entity.id
_entity.type
_entity.pdbx_description
1 polymer ?
#
loop_
_entity_poly.entity_id
_entity_poly.type
_entity_poly.pdbx_seq_one_letter_code
_entity_poly.pdbx_strand_id
1 'polypeptide(L)'
;MGTWGVEPFDSDTALDFLDGLGALTAAGRLELVVRTLESVLASAQPESSETLPEEVISAAAVIAANLPSGEGFSWNEEAPGITEWLPKPVSLQVRTLAIDALEAALPVDGWWWRSWVDDAERVQAKAALDEVKRALREG
;
A
#
# COMPACT_ATOMS: atom_id res chain seq x y z
N MET A 1 -11.52 14.25 14.00
CA MET A 1 -10.76 12.99 14.07
C MET A 1 -10.25 12.75 12.67
N GLY A 2 -8.93 12.75 12.49
CA GLY A 2 -8.36 12.33 11.21
C GLY A 2 -8.69 10.85 11.03
N THR A 3 -9.30 10.49 9.91
CA THR A 3 -9.56 9.10 9.54
C THR A 3 -8.26 8.40 9.09
N TRP A 4 -7.17 9.16 8.94
CA TRP A 4 -5.91 8.76 8.35
C TRP A 4 -4.79 8.86 9.36
N GLY A 5 -3.99 7.81 9.45
CA GLY A 5 -2.63 7.87 9.95
C GLY A 5 -1.64 8.17 8.84
N VAL A 6 -0.43 8.57 9.24
CA VAL A 6 0.62 9.02 8.31
C VAL A 6 1.42 7.87 7.71
N GLU A 7 1.42 6.73 8.39
CA GLU A 7 2.12 5.53 7.97
C GLU A 7 1.22 4.63 7.10
N PRO A 8 1.79 3.77 6.23
CA PRO A 8 1.01 2.94 5.31
C PRO A 8 -0.02 2.01 5.96
N PHE A 9 0.15 1.69 7.24
CA PHE A 9 -0.71 0.76 7.99
C PHE A 9 -1.51 1.43 9.12
N ASP A 10 -1.43 2.76 9.25
CA ASP A 10 -1.99 3.53 10.36
C ASP A 10 -3.45 3.94 10.09
N SER A 11 -4.27 3.01 9.59
CA SER A 11 -5.73 3.19 9.50
C SER A 11 -6.46 1.89 9.80
N ASP A 12 -7.68 1.97 10.33
CA ASP A 12 -8.50 0.78 10.63
C ASP A 12 -8.66 -0.11 9.38
N THR A 13 -8.91 0.48 8.21
CA THR A 13 -8.99 -0.23 6.92
C THR A 13 -7.69 -0.97 6.60
N ALA A 14 -6.54 -0.35 6.86
CA ALA A 14 -5.24 -0.96 6.60
C ALA A 14 -4.96 -2.13 7.55
N LEU A 15 -5.32 -1.98 8.83
CA LEU A 15 -5.20 -3.04 9.83
C LEU A 15 -6.09 -4.24 9.49
N ASP A 16 -7.35 -4.01 9.11
CA ASP A 16 -8.28 -5.06 8.66
C ASP A 16 -7.71 -5.82 7.44
N PHE A 17 -7.10 -5.10 6.50
CA PHE A 17 -6.44 -5.70 5.34
C PHE A 17 -5.23 -6.56 5.73
N LEU A 18 -4.37 -6.07 6.63
CA LEU A 18 -3.21 -6.82 7.13
C LEU A 18 -3.63 -8.06 7.92
N ASP A 19 -4.66 -7.99 8.75
CA ASP A 19 -5.20 -9.13 9.47
C ASP A 19 -5.71 -10.21 8.49
N GLY A 20 -6.40 -9.78 7.42
CA GLY A 20 -6.80 -10.65 6.32
C GLY A 20 -5.62 -11.35 5.65
N LEU A 21 -4.52 -10.65 5.40
CA LEU A 21 -3.28 -11.23 4.87
C LEU A 21 -2.60 -12.18 5.86
N GLY A 22 -2.57 -11.82 7.14
CA GLY A 22 -1.93 -12.60 8.21
C GLY A 22 -2.43 -14.04 8.28
N ALA A 23 -3.73 -14.25 8.01
CA ALA A 23 -4.38 -15.56 8.00
C ALA A 23 -4.04 -16.45 6.77
N LEU A 24 -3.40 -15.90 5.74
CA LEU A 24 -3.13 -16.58 4.47
C LEU A 24 -1.70 -17.14 4.39
N THR A 25 -1.52 -18.09 3.47
CA THR A 25 -0.18 -18.55 3.06
C THR A 25 0.54 -17.49 2.23
N ALA A 26 1.86 -17.57 2.07
CA ALA A 26 2.61 -16.61 1.26
C ALA A 26 2.06 -16.46 -0.18
N ALA A 27 1.68 -17.57 -0.81
CA ALA A 27 1.04 -17.54 -2.14
C ALA A 27 -0.34 -16.86 -2.10
N GLY A 28 -1.16 -17.15 -1.09
CA GLY A 28 -2.47 -16.50 -0.92
C GLY A 28 -2.37 -15.01 -0.61
N ARG A 29 -1.35 -14.58 0.15
CA ARG A 29 -1.05 -13.17 0.39
C ARG A 29 -0.71 -12.45 -0.90
N LEU A 30 0.18 -13.02 -1.71
CA LEU A 30 0.53 -12.46 -3.01
C LEU A 30 -0.70 -12.35 -3.93
N GLU A 31 -1.53 -13.38 -3.98
CA GLU A 31 -2.77 -13.38 -4.78
C GLU A 31 -3.74 -12.27 -4.33
N LEU A 32 -3.99 -12.15 -3.01
CA LEU A 32 -4.86 -11.11 -2.47
C LEU A 32 -4.32 -9.71 -2.75
N VAL A 33 -3.01 -9.50 -2.53
CA VAL A 33 -2.34 -8.23 -2.84
C VAL A 33 -2.49 -7.87 -4.31
N VAL A 34 -2.16 -8.78 -5.23
CA VAL A 34 -2.27 -8.54 -6.68
C VAL A 34 -3.70 -8.25 -7.09
N ARG A 35 -4.68 -9.05 -6.62
CA ARG A 35 -6.09 -8.85 -6.92
C ARG A 35 -6.61 -7.48 -6.45
N THR A 36 -6.17 -7.04 -5.28
CA THR A 36 -6.52 -5.71 -4.73
C THR A 36 -6.03 -4.61 -5.65
N LEU A 37 -4.78 -4.67 -6.09
CA LEU A 37 -4.20 -3.68 -7.01
C LEU A 37 -4.87 -3.71 -8.39
N GLU A 38 -5.14 -4.89 -8.94
CA GLU A 38 -5.82 -5.06 -10.24
C GLU A 38 -7.25 -4.51 -10.22
N SER A 39 -7.97 -4.66 -9.11
CA SER A 39 -9.36 -4.22 -9.00
C SER A 39 -9.53 -2.71 -9.17
N VAL A 40 -8.56 -1.92 -8.68
CA VAL A 40 -8.50 -0.47 -8.86
C VAL A 40 -8.30 -0.11 -10.33
N LEU A 41 -7.39 -0.80 -11.01
CA LEU A 41 -7.08 -0.55 -12.43
C LEU A 41 -8.19 -1.02 -13.37
N ALA A 42 -8.96 -2.02 -12.96
CA ALA A 42 -10.13 -2.48 -13.71
C ALA A 42 -11.34 -1.55 -13.56
N SER A 43 -11.37 -0.67 -12.56
CA SER A 43 -12.45 0.28 -12.34
C SER A 43 -12.41 1.43 -13.36
N ALA A 44 -13.56 1.74 -13.96
CA ALA A 44 -13.71 2.91 -14.83
C ALA A 44 -13.60 4.24 -14.04
N GLN A 45 -13.81 4.20 -12.73
CA GLN A 45 -13.60 5.31 -11.79
C GLN A 45 -12.81 4.78 -10.59
N PRO A 46 -11.47 4.73 -10.67
CA PRO A 46 -10.62 4.16 -9.62
C PRO A 46 -10.85 4.80 -8.24
N GLU A 47 -11.12 6.10 -8.22
CA GLU A 47 -11.47 6.90 -7.03
C GLU A 47 -12.85 6.56 -6.42
N SER A 48 -13.66 5.78 -7.13
CA SER A 48 -14.98 5.26 -6.70
C SER A 48 -15.01 3.73 -6.70
N SER A 49 -13.83 3.09 -6.73
CA SER A 49 -13.71 1.65 -6.56
C SER A 49 -14.26 1.22 -5.19
N GLU A 50 -14.72 -0.03 -5.08
CA GLU A 50 -15.01 -0.64 -3.78
C GLU A 50 -13.74 -0.80 -2.94
N THR A 51 -12.57 -0.85 -3.60
CA THR A 51 -11.26 -0.87 -2.96
C THR A 51 -10.88 0.53 -2.50
N LEU A 52 -10.64 0.65 -1.20
CA LEU A 52 -10.30 1.92 -0.57
C LEU A 52 -8.82 2.26 -0.81
N PRO A 53 -8.46 3.55 -0.93
CA PRO A 53 -7.07 3.97 -1.10
C PRO A 53 -6.10 3.35 -0.07
N GLU A 54 -6.55 3.17 1.17
CA GLU A 54 -5.78 2.59 2.27
C GLU A 54 -5.42 1.11 2.03
N GLU A 55 -6.33 0.33 1.42
CA GLU A 55 -6.04 -1.05 1.02
C GLU A 55 -4.98 -1.09 -0.08
N VAL A 56 -5.03 -0.12 -1.01
CA VAL A 56 -4.05 -0.01 -2.11
C VAL A 56 -2.68 0.39 -1.57
N ILE A 57 -2.63 1.36 -0.64
CA ILE A 57 -1.41 1.76 0.07
C ILE A 57 -0.84 0.56 0.82
N SER A 58 -1.67 -0.17 1.56
CA SER A 58 -1.27 -1.34 2.33
C SER A 58 -0.71 -2.44 1.44
N ALA A 59 -1.41 -2.78 0.36
CA ALA A 59 -0.97 -3.78 -0.62
C ALA A 59 0.38 -3.40 -1.25
N ALA A 60 0.57 -2.13 -1.62
CA ALA A 60 1.83 -1.64 -2.17
C ALA A 60 2.97 -1.63 -1.13
N ALA A 61 2.68 -1.26 0.12
CA ALA A 61 3.64 -1.28 1.21
C ALA A 61 4.09 -2.70 1.58
N VAL A 62 3.19 -3.69 1.56
CA VAL A 62 3.54 -5.11 1.73
C VAL A 62 4.51 -5.56 0.63
N ILE A 63 4.28 -5.18 -0.63
CA ILE A 63 5.21 -5.48 -1.73
C ILE A 63 6.56 -4.82 -1.46
N ALA A 64 6.58 -3.53 -1.12
CA ALA A 64 7.80 -2.79 -0.86
C ALA A 64 8.62 -3.38 0.31
N ALA A 65 7.96 -3.79 1.40
CA ALA A 65 8.61 -4.43 2.55
C ALA A 65 9.27 -5.78 2.21
N ASN A 66 8.81 -6.45 1.15
CA ASN A 66 9.36 -7.72 0.67
C ASN A 66 10.47 -7.53 -0.39
N LEU A 67 10.85 -6.29 -0.69
CA LEU A 67 12.01 -5.95 -1.52
C LEU A 67 13.23 -5.62 -0.65
N PRO A 68 14.46 -5.88 -1.12
CA PRO A 68 15.67 -5.48 -0.39
C PRO A 68 15.72 -3.98 -0.05
N SER A 69 15.13 -3.14 -0.91
CA SER A 69 15.05 -1.68 -0.73
C SER A 69 14.09 -1.25 0.39
N GLY A 70 13.20 -2.13 0.86
CA GLY A 70 12.18 -1.83 1.88
C GLY A 70 12.33 -2.57 3.21
N GLU A 71 13.40 -3.34 3.41
CA GLU A 71 13.63 -4.07 4.68
C GLU A 71 13.78 -3.15 5.90
N GLY A 72 14.30 -1.92 5.69
CA GLY A 72 14.63 -0.96 6.75
C GLY A 72 13.55 0.08 7.06
N PHE A 73 12.33 -0.07 6.55
CA PHE A 73 11.26 0.89 6.82
C PHE A 73 10.70 0.76 8.24
N SER A 74 10.44 1.90 8.90
CA SER A 74 9.96 1.96 10.29
C SER A 74 8.60 1.30 10.47
N TRP A 75 7.70 1.43 9.50
CA TRP A 75 6.36 0.82 9.53
C TRP A 75 6.38 -0.71 9.44
N ASN A 76 7.53 -1.35 9.19
CA ASN A 76 7.66 -2.80 9.29
C ASN A 76 7.49 -3.29 10.74
N GLU A 77 7.69 -2.42 11.74
CA GLU A 77 7.49 -2.75 13.15
C GLU A 77 6.01 -2.98 13.51
N GLU A 78 5.09 -2.41 12.72
CA GLU A 78 3.64 -2.51 12.90
C GLU A 78 3.10 -3.88 12.47
N ALA A 79 3.82 -4.58 11.57
CA ALA A 79 3.46 -5.89 11.05
C ALA A 79 4.60 -6.90 11.20
N PRO A 80 4.64 -7.67 12.31
CA PRO A 80 5.74 -8.59 12.59
C PRO A 80 5.98 -9.61 11.46
N GLY A 81 7.23 -9.62 10.96
CA GLY A 81 7.67 -10.55 9.91
C GLY A 81 7.18 -10.20 8.51
N ILE A 82 6.60 -9.01 8.29
CA ILE A 82 6.08 -8.57 6.99
C ILE A 82 7.09 -8.69 5.84
N THR A 83 8.38 -8.52 6.13
CA THR A 83 9.48 -8.65 5.16
C THR A 83 9.65 -10.06 4.59
N GLU A 84 8.98 -11.08 5.16
CA GLU A 84 8.98 -12.47 4.70
C GLU A 84 7.57 -12.96 4.31
N TRP A 85 6.61 -12.06 4.13
CA TRP A 85 5.21 -12.44 3.86
C TRP A 85 4.96 -12.90 2.43
N LEU A 86 5.73 -12.43 1.46
CA LEU A 86 5.55 -12.75 0.04
C LEU A 86 6.59 -13.75 -0.48
N PRO A 87 6.26 -14.56 -1.50
CA PRO A 87 7.23 -15.37 -2.21
C PRO A 87 8.33 -14.48 -2.83
N LYS A 88 9.59 -14.84 -2.60
CA LYS A 88 10.75 -14.14 -3.16
C LYS A 88 11.36 -14.93 -4.34
N PRO A 89 11.87 -14.25 -5.39
CA PRO A 89 11.87 -12.81 -5.57
C PRO A 89 10.50 -12.27 -6.02
N VAL A 90 10.18 -11.05 -5.60
CA VAL A 90 9.02 -10.32 -6.11
C VAL A 90 9.31 -9.86 -7.54
N SER A 91 8.40 -10.16 -8.47
CA SER A 91 8.63 -9.85 -9.90
C SER A 91 8.50 -8.35 -10.20
N LEU A 92 9.19 -7.90 -11.26
CA LEU A 92 9.05 -6.54 -11.78
C LEU A 92 7.60 -6.20 -12.16
N GLN A 93 6.86 -7.18 -12.68
CA GLN A 93 5.45 -7.00 -13.07
C GLN A 93 4.57 -6.64 -11.87
N VAL A 94 4.73 -7.34 -10.75
CA VAL A 94 3.98 -7.06 -9.51
C VAL A 94 4.33 -5.68 -8.95
N ARG A 95 5.61 -5.28 -9.05
CA ARG A 95 6.05 -3.94 -8.62
C ARG A 95 5.47 -2.82 -9.50
N THR A 96 5.48 -2.99 -10.82
CA THR A 96 4.88 -2.03 -11.75
C THR A 96 3.38 -1.92 -11.51
N LEU A 97 2.69 -3.04 -11.33
CA LEU A 97 1.28 -3.07 -10.97
C LEU A 97 0.99 -2.25 -9.70
N ALA A 98 1.83 -2.36 -8.68
CA ALA A 98 1.68 -1.60 -7.44
C ALA A 98 1.82 -0.08 -7.66
N ILE A 99 2.79 0.34 -8.49
CA ILE A 99 2.97 1.75 -8.83
C ILE A 99 1.75 2.28 -9.59
N ASP A 100 1.31 1.55 -10.62
CA ASP A 100 0.18 1.96 -11.45
C ASP A 100 -1.10 2.07 -10.61
N ALA A 101 -1.35 1.09 -9.73
CA ALA A 101 -2.51 1.10 -8.84
C ALA A 101 -2.46 2.25 -7.82
N LEU A 102 -1.29 2.54 -7.23
CA LEU A 102 -1.11 3.70 -6.34
C LEU A 102 -1.39 5.03 -7.07
N GLU A 103 -0.94 5.17 -8.31
CA GLU A 103 -1.17 6.40 -9.10
C GLU A 103 -2.63 6.54 -9.53
N ALA A 104 -3.32 5.43 -9.80
CA ALA A 104 -4.74 5.42 -10.09
C ALA A 104 -5.63 5.69 -8.86
N ALA A 105 -5.31 5.10 -7.71
CA ALA A 105 -6.08 5.27 -6.46
C ALA A 105 -5.87 6.63 -5.81
N LEU A 106 -4.68 7.22 -5.96
CA LEU A 106 -4.28 8.46 -5.30
C LEU A 106 -3.84 9.52 -6.32
N PRO A 107 -4.74 9.98 -7.21
CA PRO A 107 -4.41 11.06 -8.13
C PRO A 107 -4.02 12.31 -7.36
N VAL A 108 -3.12 13.14 -7.91
CA VAL A 108 -2.47 14.27 -7.21
C VAL A 108 -3.46 15.23 -6.54
N ASP A 109 -4.62 15.48 -7.16
CA ASP A 109 -5.69 16.35 -6.63
C ASP A 109 -6.92 15.56 -6.13
N GLY A 110 -6.73 14.26 -5.91
CA GLY A 110 -7.74 13.30 -5.49
C GLY A 110 -8.39 13.65 -4.15
N TRP A 111 -9.58 13.08 -3.92
CA TRP A 111 -10.33 13.29 -2.68
C TRP A 111 -9.51 12.95 -1.43
N TRP A 112 -8.75 11.85 -1.46
CA TRP A 112 -7.91 11.43 -0.34
C TRP A 112 -6.97 12.56 0.13
N TRP A 113 -6.20 13.18 -0.78
CA TRP A 113 -5.31 14.32 -0.45
C TRP A 113 -6.03 15.58 0.02
N ARG A 114 -7.28 15.80 -0.43
CA ARG A 114 -8.10 16.94 -0.03
C ARG A 114 -8.85 16.72 1.29
N SER A 115 -8.95 15.48 1.74
CA SER A 115 -9.67 15.10 2.95
C SER A 115 -8.87 15.31 4.25
N TRP A 116 -7.55 15.45 4.14
CA TRP A 116 -6.67 15.73 5.29
C TRP A 116 -6.99 17.09 5.93
N VAL A 117 -7.08 17.11 7.26
CA VAL A 117 -7.35 18.32 8.05
C VAL A 117 -6.05 19.00 8.49
N ASP A 118 -5.03 18.21 8.85
CA ASP A 118 -3.71 18.70 9.22
C ASP A 118 -2.75 18.63 8.03
N ASP A 119 -2.20 19.78 7.65
CA ASP A 119 -1.27 19.88 6.53
C ASP A 119 0.08 19.20 6.82
N ALA A 120 0.53 19.19 8.08
CA ALA A 120 1.78 18.55 8.46
C ALA A 120 1.65 17.02 8.39
N GLU A 121 0.55 16.46 8.87
CA GLU A 121 0.26 15.03 8.74
C GLU A 121 0.12 14.62 7.26
N ARG A 122 -0.56 15.43 6.44
CA ARG A 122 -0.64 15.21 5.00
C ARG A 122 0.73 15.15 4.32
N VAL A 123 1.65 16.05 4.70
CA VAL A 123 3.02 16.07 4.16
C VAL A 123 3.79 14.82 4.60
N GLN A 124 3.61 14.36 5.84
CA GLN A 124 4.24 13.12 6.33
C GLN A 124 3.71 11.90 5.55
N ALA A 125 2.39 11.79 5.38
CA ALA A 125 1.79 10.71 4.60
C ALA A 125 2.27 10.70 3.14
N LYS A 126 2.48 11.89 2.56
CA LYS A 126 3.10 12.00 1.23
C LYS A 126 4.53 11.47 1.21
N ALA A 127 5.34 11.79 2.23
CA ALA A 127 6.71 11.32 2.32
C ALA A 127 6.78 9.79 2.46
N ALA A 128 5.95 9.19 3.33
CA ALA A 128 5.85 7.74 3.48
C ALA A 128 5.45 7.06 2.16
N LEU A 129 4.46 7.60 1.44
CA LEU A 129 4.07 7.06 0.14
C LEU A 129 5.17 7.19 -0.93
N ASP A 130 5.91 8.30 -0.93
CA ASP A 130 7.03 8.49 -1.85
C ASP A 130 8.17 7.49 -1.56
N GLU A 131 8.38 7.11 -0.30
CA GLU A 131 9.31 6.05 0.08
C GLU A 131 8.86 4.65 -0.39
N VAL A 132 7.57 4.31 -0.24
CA VAL A 132 7.01 3.07 -0.80
C VAL A 132 7.21 3.02 -2.31
N LYS A 133 6.84 4.09 -3.03
CA LYS A 133 7.02 4.19 -4.48
C LYS A 133 8.48 4.08 -4.90
N ARG A 134 9.39 4.65 -4.11
CA ARG A 134 10.84 4.54 -4.35
C ARG A 134 11.32 3.10 -4.22
N ALA A 135 10.97 2.39 -3.14
CA ALA A 135 11.35 0.99 -2.97
C ALA A 135 10.82 0.10 -4.11
N LEU A 136 9.58 0.31 -4.58
CA LEU A 136 9.01 -0.43 -5.71
C LEU A 136 9.78 -0.21 -7.03
N ARG A 137 10.33 0.99 -7.24
CA ARG A 137 11.13 1.33 -8.43
C ARG A 137 12.55 0.79 -8.34
N GLU A 138 13.16 0.83 -7.16
CA GLU A 138 14.57 0.54 -6.92
C GLU A 138 14.89 -0.89 -6.47
N GLY A 139 13.90 -1.64 -5.95
CA GLY A 139 14.02 -3.06 -5.64
C GLY A 139 14.14 -3.94 -6.87
#